data_AF-A0A9X4CJ73-F1
#
_entry.id   AF-A0A9X4CJ73-F1
#
_cell.length_a   1.000
_cell.length_b   1.000
_cell.length_c   1.000
_cell.angle_alpha   90.00
_cell.angle_beta   90.00
_cell.angle_gamma   90.00
#
_symmetry.space_group_name_H-M   'P 1'
#
loop_
_entity.id
_entity.type
_entity.pdbx_description
1 polymer ?
#
loop_
_entity_poly.entity_id
_entity_poly.type
_entity_poly.pdbx_seq_one_letter_code
_entity_poly.pdbx_strand_id
1 'polypeptide(L)'
;MPKQAALPPTLPPRLIGRDAAAAYVCVCPNTFDRLVEAGRMPRARILGDRRKAWDMRELDIAIDQLPHEGEELAASDEGWT
;
A
#
# COMPACT_ATOMS: atom_id res chain seq x y z
N MET A 1 -18.42 -23.66 -13.36
CA MET A 1 -17.30 -24.34 -12.68
C MET A 1 -16.76 -23.40 -11.61
N PRO A 2 -16.63 -23.81 -10.35
CA PRO A 2 -15.96 -22.98 -9.36
C PRO A 2 -14.51 -22.79 -9.83
N LYS A 3 -14.09 -21.54 -10.04
CA LYS A 3 -12.66 -21.23 -10.20
C LYS A 3 -12.01 -21.72 -8.91
N GLN A 4 -11.30 -22.84 -8.99
CA GLN A 4 -10.47 -23.32 -7.89
C GLN A 4 -9.57 -22.16 -7.49
N ALA A 5 -9.86 -21.54 -6.35
CA ALA A 5 -8.93 -20.59 -5.76
C ALA A 5 -7.65 -21.40 -5.53
N ALA A 6 -6.56 -21.05 -6.21
CA ALA A 6 -5.30 -21.79 -6.11
C ALA A 6 -4.73 -21.79 -4.68
N LEU A 7 -5.34 -21.02 -3.77
CA LEU A 7 -4.96 -20.84 -2.38
C LEU A 7 -6.15 -21.20 -1.47
N PRO A 8 -5.87 -21.72 -0.26
CA PRO A 8 -6.89 -21.89 0.77
C PRO A 8 -7.58 -20.55 1.09
N PRO A 9 -8.88 -20.54 1.43
CA PRO A 9 -9.60 -19.33 1.78
C PRO A 9 -9.07 -18.64 3.05
N THR A 10 -8.31 -19.36 3.87
CA THR A 10 -7.67 -18.86 5.09
C THR A 10 -6.33 -18.18 4.87
N LEU A 11 -5.78 -18.23 3.64
CA LEU A 11 -4.50 -17.59 3.34
C LEU A 11 -4.76 -16.14 2.92
N PRO A 12 -4.43 -15.13 3.76
CA PRO A 12 -4.57 -13.74 3.36
C PRO A 12 -3.67 -13.44 2.14
N PRO A 13 -4.14 -12.66 1.16
CA PRO A 13 -3.36 -12.32 -0.01
C PRO A 13 -2.17 -11.47 0.39
N ARG A 14 -0.94 -11.86 0.00
CA ARG A 14 0.23 -11.02 0.29
C ARG A 14 0.31 -9.78 -0.59
N LEU A 15 -0.01 -9.92 -1.86
CA LEU A 15 -0.01 -8.83 -2.84
C LEU A 15 -1.47 -8.46 -3.17
N ILE A 16 -1.80 -7.19 -3.00
CA ILE A 16 -3.14 -6.66 -3.20
C ILE A 16 -3.15 -5.53 -4.25
N GLY A 17 -4.29 -5.36 -4.92
CA GLY A 17 -4.47 -4.29 -5.90
C GLY A 17 -4.68 -2.92 -5.24
N ARG A 18 -4.65 -1.85 -6.05
CA ARG A 18 -4.77 -0.45 -5.59
C ARG A 18 -5.99 -0.21 -4.70
N ASP A 19 -7.17 -0.64 -5.13
CA ASP A 19 -8.40 -0.37 -4.38
C ASP A 19 -8.44 -1.11 -3.04
N ALA A 20 -7.90 -2.34 -3.00
CA ALA A 20 -7.77 -3.11 -1.77
C ALA A 20 -6.71 -2.50 -0.83
N ALA A 21 -5.58 -2.00 -1.37
CA ALA A 21 -4.56 -1.31 -0.59
C ALA A 21 -5.11 -0.01 0.03
N ALA A 22 -5.86 0.78 -0.74
CA ALA A 22 -6.52 1.99 -0.25
C ALA A 22 -7.53 1.69 0.86
N ALA A 23 -8.36 0.65 0.67
CA ALA A 23 -9.31 0.20 1.69
C ALA A 23 -8.59 -0.29 2.96
N TYR A 24 -7.47 -1.01 2.81
CA TYR A 24 -6.67 -1.50 3.93
C TYR A 24 -6.17 -0.38 4.83
N VAL A 25 -5.74 0.75 4.23
CA VAL A 25 -5.30 1.94 4.98
C VAL A 25 -6.44 2.92 5.29
N CYS A 26 -7.70 2.51 5.13
CA CYS A 26 -8.90 3.30 5.42
C CYS A 26 -9.03 4.63 4.64
N VAL A 27 -8.65 4.65 3.35
CA VAL A 27 -8.84 5.82 2.48
C VAL A 27 -9.43 5.46 1.11
N CYS A 28 -9.88 6.48 0.37
CA CYS A 28 -10.25 6.27 -1.03
C CYS A 28 -9.00 6.11 -1.91
N PRO A 29 -9.11 5.48 -3.10
CA PRO A 29 -7.94 5.18 -3.92
C PRO A 29 -7.15 6.42 -4.38
N ASN A 30 -7.82 7.54 -4.62
CA ASN A 30 -7.13 8.78 -5.01
C ASN A 30 -6.32 9.38 -3.85
N THR A 31 -6.83 9.28 -2.62
CA THR A 31 -6.07 9.68 -1.42
C THR A 31 -4.89 8.74 -1.21
N PHE A 32 -5.06 7.45 -1.47
CA PHE A 32 -3.97 6.49 -1.38
C PHE A 32 -2.82 6.83 -2.33
N ASP A 33 -3.12 7.17 -3.59
CA ASP A 33 -2.08 7.59 -4.54
C ASP A 33 -1.31 8.80 -4.03
N ARG A 34 -2.00 9.80 -3.45
CA ARG A 34 -1.34 10.97 -2.85
C ARG A 34 -0.46 10.59 -1.66
N LEU A 35 -0.84 9.61 -0.85
CA LEU A 35 0.00 9.09 0.23
C LEU A 35 1.24 8.39 -0.31
N VAL A 36 1.13 7.68 -1.43
CA VAL A 36 2.28 7.05 -2.12
C VAL A 36 3.21 8.10 -2.72
N GLU A 37 2.65 9.14 -3.36
CA GLU A 37 3.41 10.27 -3.90
C GLU A 37 4.15 11.03 -2.79
N ALA A 38 3.49 11.25 -1.65
CA ALA A 38 4.08 11.88 -0.47
C ALA A 38 5.04 10.97 0.33
N GLY A 39 5.33 9.75 -0.15
CA GLY A 39 6.24 8.81 0.51
C GLY A 39 5.72 8.20 1.82
N ARG A 40 4.46 8.44 2.17
CA ARG A 40 3.81 7.90 3.38
C ARG A 40 3.31 6.47 3.20
N MET A 41 3.17 6.03 1.95
CA MET A 41 2.83 4.67 1.60
C MET A 41 3.83 4.14 0.56
N PRO A 42 4.11 2.83 0.54
CA PRO A 42 5.07 2.24 -0.38
C PRO A 42 4.59 2.36 -1.84
N ARG A 43 5.56 2.50 -2.75
CA ARG A 43 5.29 2.41 -4.19
C ARG A 43 4.91 0.97 -4.56
N ALA A 44 4.06 0.84 -5.56
CA ALA A 44 3.63 -0.47 -6.03
C ALA A 44 4.80 -1.32 -6.53
N ARG A 45 4.75 -2.62 -6.24
CA ARG A 45 5.57 -3.64 -6.90
C ARG A 45 5.06 -3.88 -8.32
N ILE A 46 5.99 -3.98 -9.27
CA ILE A 46 5.69 -4.23 -10.69
C ILE A 46 5.75 -5.74 -10.92
N LEU A 47 4.60 -6.37 -11.22
CA LEU A 47 4.49 -7.79 -11.56
C LEU A 47 4.52 -8.05 -13.07
N GLY A 48 4.47 -6.97 -13.87
CA GLY A 48 4.53 -6.97 -15.32
C GLY A 48 4.09 -5.59 -15.84
N ASP A 49 4.13 -5.39 -17.16
CA ASP A 49 3.99 -4.07 -17.81
C ASP A 49 2.75 -3.27 -17.35
N ARG A 50 1.62 -3.95 -17.12
CA ARG A 50 0.35 -3.32 -16.70
C ARG A 50 -0.12 -3.79 -15.33
N ARG A 51 0.64 -4.65 -14.63
CA ARG A 51 0.20 -5.26 -13.38
C ARG A 51 1.04 -4.77 -12.22
N LYS A 52 0.42 -3.97 -11.38
CA LYS A 52 0.98 -3.44 -10.14
C LYS A 52 0.23 -3.99 -8.95
N ALA A 53 0.95 -4.25 -7.86
CA ALA A 53 0.38 -4.69 -6.60
C ALA A 53 1.19 -4.14 -5.42
N TRP A 54 0.56 -4.08 -4.25
CA TRP A 54 1.19 -3.64 -3.01
C TRP A 54 1.36 -4.83 -2.07
N ASP A 55 2.51 -4.92 -1.41
CA ASP A 55 2.75 -5.93 -0.38
C ASP A 55 2.12 -5.46 0.93
N MET A 56 1.24 -6.28 1.50
CA MET A 56 0.60 -5.97 2.79
C MET A 56 1.60 -5.69 3.90
N ARG A 57 2.74 -6.39 3.93
CA ARG A 57 3.76 -6.18 4.97
C ARG A 57 4.45 -4.83 4.85
N GLU A 58 4.63 -4.34 3.62
CA GLU A 58 5.18 -3.00 3.40
C GLU A 58 4.17 -1.93 3.78
N LEU A 59 2.88 -2.19 3.56
CA LEU A 59 1.81 -1.32 4.05
C LEU A 59 1.79 -1.30 5.58
N ASP A 60 1.86 -2.46 6.25
CA ASP A 60 1.92 -2.54 7.72
C ASP A 60 3.09 -1.74 8.27
N ILE A 61 4.30 -1.94 7.73
CA ILE A 61 5.47 -1.17 8.14
C ILE A 61 5.26 0.33 7.92
N ALA A 62 4.69 0.74 6.79
CA ALA A 62 4.43 2.15 6.53
C ALA A 62 3.38 2.74 7.49
N ILE A 63 2.35 1.97 7.84
CA ILE A 63 1.34 2.33 8.84
C ILE A 63 1.99 2.52 10.21
N ASP A 64 2.87 1.60 10.62
CA ASP A 64 3.60 1.68 11.90
C ASP A 64 4.52 2.90 12.00
N GLN A 65 4.90 3.51 10.86
CA GLN A 65 5.72 4.72 10.79
C GLN A 65 4.90 6.01 10.61
N LEU A 66 3.57 5.93 10.51
CA LEU A 66 2.74 7.12 10.45
C LEU A 66 2.79 7.87 11.79
N PRO A 67 2.95 9.21 11.77
CA PRO A 67 2.92 9.99 12.99
C PRO A 67 1.53 9.94 13.62
N HIS A 68 1.50 10.00 14.95
CA HIS A 68 0.26 10.18 15.69
C HIS A 68 -0.28 11.61 15.56
N GLU A 69 -1.55 11.79 15.92
CA GLU A 69 -2.15 13.13 15.96
C GLU A 69 -1.36 14.04 16.92
N GLY A 70 -0.91 15.19 16.43
CA GLY A 70 -0.10 16.15 17.17
C GLY A 70 1.41 15.92 17.04
N GLU A 71 1.85 14.84 16.41
CA GLU A 71 3.26 14.66 16.01
C GLU A 71 3.52 15.32 14.66
N GLU A 72 4.74 15.81 14.48
CA GLU A 72 5.13 16.47 13.24
C GLU A 72 5.21 15.45 12.11
N LEU A 73 4.59 15.78 10.97
CA LEU A 73 4.76 15.03 9.75
C LEU A 73 6.22 15.17 9.33
N ALA A 74 7.02 14.11 9.52
CA ALA A 74 8.40 14.09 9.06
C ALA A 74 8.42 14.59 7.60
N ALA A 75 9.05 15.75 7.39
CA ALA A 75 9.17 16.35 6.08
C ALA A 75 9.82 15.31 5.17
N SER A 76 9.27 15.07 3.99
CA SER A 76 9.96 14.29 2.98
C SER A 76 11.29 14.99 2.72
N ASP A 77 12.40 14.36 3.11
CA ASP A 77 13.73 14.76 2.70
C ASP A 77 13.81 14.61 1.17
N GLU A 78 13.33 15.62 0.45
CA GLU A 78 13.71 15.88 -0.93
C GLU A 78 15.19 16.30 -0.90
N GLY A 79 16.03 15.30 -0.69
CA GLY A 79 17.47 15.40 -0.87
C GLY A 79 17.72 15.82 -2.31
N TRP A 80 18.09 17.09 -2.48
CA TRP A 80 18.65 17.63 -3.70
C TRP A 80 19.88 16.80 -4.10
N THR A 81 19.78 16.03 -5.18
CA THR A 81 20.92 15.45 -5.92
C THR A 81 20.70 15.57 -7.41
#